data_AF-A0A3C0U6D6-F1
#
_entry.id   AF-A0A3C0U6D6-F1
#
_cell.length_a   1.000
_cell.length_b   1.000
_cell.length_c   1.000
_cell.angle_alpha   90.00
_cell.angle_beta   90.00
_cell.angle_gamma   90.00
#
_symmetry.space_group_name_H-M   'P 1'
#
loop_
_entity.id
_entity.type
_entity.pdbx_description
1 polymer ?
#
loop_
_entity_poly.entity_id
_entity_poly.type
_entity_poly.pdbx_seq_one_letter_code
_entity_poly.pdbx_strand_id
1 'polypeptide(L)'
;TIGVKYLVIGYDHHFGRNREGSFDHLKEFGPIYGFEVEEISALDIEHTNVSSTKVRQALNQGNVTLANDYLGYPYSLSGTVIYGDQIGRTLGFPTANIRLDFKNKLIPQDGVYAVWAIHKGIRYKGMANIGGRPTVGSLNRSIEVHLCDQSLELYDEVIQFEIHHRLRSIELFNTLEELKQQLRKDKEQVLGLLA
;
A
#
# COMPACT_ATOMS: atom_id res chain seq x y z
N THR A 1 -1.82 33.82 11.38
CA THR A 1 -1.59 33.63 9.94
C THR A 1 -0.32 32.82 9.74
N ILE A 2 -0.22 32.05 8.66
CA ILE A 2 0.92 31.15 8.39
C ILE A 2 2.18 31.94 7.93
N GLY A 3 2.04 33.23 7.61
CA GLY A 3 3.19 34.11 7.30
C GLY A 3 3.90 33.77 5.99
N VAL A 4 3.16 33.28 4.99
CA VAL A 4 3.69 32.80 3.71
C VAL A 4 4.51 33.88 3.01
N LYS A 5 5.69 33.50 2.53
CA LYS A 5 6.59 34.34 1.71
C LYS A 5 6.81 33.80 0.31
N TYR A 6 6.69 32.49 0.16
CA TYR A 6 6.84 31.80 -1.11
C TYR A 6 5.83 30.67 -1.18
N LEU A 7 5.17 30.52 -2.31
CA LEU A 7 4.16 29.50 -2.56
C LEU A 7 4.56 28.70 -3.80
N VAL A 8 4.76 27.39 -3.65
CA VAL A 8 5.00 26.49 -4.78
C VAL A 8 3.73 25.69 -5.03
N ILE A 9 3.23 25.70 -6.27
CA ILE A 9 2.02 24.99 -6.67
C ILE A 9 2.30 24.08 -7.88
N GLY A 10 1.52 23.00 -8.01
CA GLY A 10 1.52 22.21 -9.24
C GLY A 10 0.72 22.86 -10.35
N TYR A 11 1.04 22.52 -11.60
CA TYR A 11 0.40 23.04 -12.82
C TYR A 11 -1.14 22.86 -12.89
N ASP A 12 -1.72 21.93 -12.12
CA ASP A 12 -3.16 21.65 -12.08
C ASP A 12 -3.86 22.25 -10.84
N HIS A 13 -3.14 23.07 -10.06
CA HIS A 13 -3.63 23.64 -8.83
C HIS A 13 -4.75 24.66 -9.09
N HIS A 14 -5.89 24.43 -8.44
CA HIS A 14 -7.01 25.36 -8.42
C HIS A 14 -7.56 25.48 -7.00
N PHE A 15 -8.09 26.65 -6.65
CA PHE A 15 -8.58 26.95 -5.31
C PHE A 15 -9.84 27.83 -5.36
N GLY A 16 -10.39 28.16 -4.19
CA GLY A 16 -11.59 28.97 -4.08
C GLY A 16 -12.88 28.22 -4.43
N ARG A 17 -14.01 28.93 -4.37
CA ARG A 17 -15.32 28.39 -4.71
C ARG A 17 -15.33 27.98 -6.19
N ASN A 18 -15.90 26.81 -6.49
CA ASN A 18 -15.99 26.25 -7.84
C ASN A 18 -14.65 26.10 -8.59
N ARG A 19 -13.51 26.05 -7.90
CA ARG A 19 -12.17 25.99 -8.52
C ARG A 19 -11.86 27.19 -9.43
N GLU A 20 -12.45 28.35 -9.16
CA GLU A 20 -12.27 29.56 -9.97
C GLU A 20 -10.88 30.20 -9.77
N GLY A 21 -10.23 29.97 -8.62
CA GLY A 21 -8.87 30.43 -8.36
C GLY A 21 -7.84 29.60 -9.12
N SER A 22 -6.88 30.26 -9.74
CA SER A 22 -5.83 29.71 -10.60
C SER A 22 -4.46 30.30 -10.28
N PHE A 23 -3.40 29.82 -10.94
CA PHE A 23 -2.06 30.39 -10.83
C PHE A 23 -2.03 31.90 -11.13
N ASP A 24 -2.80 32.37 -12.11
CA ASP A 24 -2.86 33.79 -12.45
C ASP A 24 -3.42 34.64 -11.31
N HIS A 25 -4.45 34.15 -10.62
CA HIS A 25 -4.95 34.80 -9.41
C HIS A 25 -3.88 34.87 -8.31
N LEU A 26 -3.06 33.83 -8.14
CA LEU A 26 -1.97 33.84 -7.16
C LEU A 26 -0.87 34.85 -7.53
N LYS A 27 -0.58 35.05 -8.82
CA LYS A 27 0.34 36.11 -9.28
C LYS A 27 -0.21 37.50 -8.99
N GLU A 28 -1.51 37.72 -9.17
CA GLU A 28 -2.17 39.00 -8.86
C GLU A 28 -2.18 39.28 -7.34
N PHE A 29 -2.40 38.23 -6.54
CA PHE A 29 -2.46 38.32 -5.07
C PHE A 29 -1.08 38.43 -4.41
N GLY A 30 -0.03 37.88 -5.02
CA GLY A 30 1.33 37.88 -4.49
C GLY A 30 1.81 39.27 -4.03
N PRO A 31 1.78 40.32 -4.88
CA PRO A 31 2.15 41.68 -4.51
C PRO A 31 1.27 42.30 -3.41
N ILE A 32 -0.02 41.96 -3.39
CA ILE A 32 -0.99 42.51 -2.42
C ILE A 32 -0.74 41.96 -1.02
N TYR A 33 -0.44 40.67 -0.92
CA TYR A 33 -0.29 39.98 0.37
C TYR A 33 1.18 39.70 0.74
N GLY A 34 2.14 40.06 -0.12
CA GLY A 34 3.57 39.99 0.15
C GLY A 34 4.16 38.58 0.08
N PHE A 35 3.76 37.80 -0.93
CA PHE A 35 4.35 36.50 -1.26
C PHE A 35 4.72 36.37 -2.74
N GLU A 36 5.69 35.51 -3.03
CA GLU A 36 6.02 35.08 -4.39
C GLU A 36 5.38 33.71 -4.67
N VAL A 37 5.10 33.42 -5.94
CA VAL A 37 4.51 32.14 -6.35
C VAL A 37 5.27 31.54 -7.52
N GLU A 38 5.51 30.24 -7.45
CA GLU A 38 6.12 29.42 -8.49
C GLU A 38 5.20 28.26 -8.85
N GLU A 39 5.03 28.02 -10.14
CA GLU A 39 4.34 26.84 -10.64
C GLU A 39 5.36 25.81 -11.12
N ILE A 40 5.32 24.62 -10.54
CA ILE A 40 6.11 23.48 -10.99
C ILE A 40 5.35 22.69 -12.06
N SER A 41 6.07 22.31 -13.12
CA SER A 41 5.55 21.45 -14.17
C SER A 41 5.19 20.06 -13.64
N ALA A 42 4.35 19.33 -14.38
CA ALA A 42 4.12 17.92 -14.09
C ALA A 42 5.45 17.15 -14.02
N LEU A 43 5.60 16.27 -13.04
CA LEU A 43 6.73 15.34 -13.00
C LEU A 43 6.50 14.25 -14.06
N ASP A 44 7.30 14.28 -15.13
CA ASP A 44 7.33 13.23 -16.14
C ASP A 44 8.33 12.15 -15.71
N ILE A 45 7.84 11.05 -15.16
CA ILE A 45 8.59 9.79 -15.09
C ILE A 45 8.27 9.04 -16.39
N GLU A 46 9.28 8.76 -17.22
CA GLU A 46 9.16 7.92 -18.42
C GLU A 46 7.95 8.25 -19.34
N HIS A 47 7.76 9.52 -19.68
CA HIS A 47 6.67 10.01 -20.56
C HIS A 47 5.23 9.75 -20.05
N THR A 48 5.06 9.44 -18.77
CA THR A 48 3.75 9.24 -18.16
C THR A 48 3.55 10.22 -17.01
N ASN A 49 2.74 11.27 -17.22
CA ASN A 49 2.33 12.21 -16.17
C ASN A 49 1.82 11.45 -14.93
N VAL A 50 2.60 11.44 -13.86
CA VAL A 50 2.30 10.69 -12.63
C VAL A 50 1.22 11.43 -11.86
N SER A 51 0.14 10.72 -11.50
CA SER A 51 -0.93 11.29 -10.69
C SER A 51 -1.47 10.31 -9.68
N SER A 52 -2.10 10.83 -8.63
CA SER A 52 -2.81 10.02 -7.64
C SER A 52 -3.83 9.08 -8.28
N THR A 53 -4.48 9.50 -9.38
CA THR A 53 -5.44 8.64 -10.11
C THR A 53 -4.76 7.40 -10.69
N LYS A 54 -3.59 7.55 -11.31
CA LYS A 54 -2.85 6.42 -11.88
C LYS A 54 -2.33 5.47 -10.80
N VAL A 55 -1.82 6.00 -9.69
CA VAL A 55 -1.42 5.17 -8.54
C VAL A 55 -2.59 4.35 -8.02
N ARG A 56 -3.76 4.98 -7.79
CA ARG A 56 -4.96 4.26 -7.33
C ARG A 56 -5.43 3.20 -8.32
N GLN A 57 -5.40 3.49 -9.62
CA GLN A 57 -5.76 2.53 -10.66
C GLN A 57 -4.82 1.32 -10.66
N ALA A 58 -3.50 1.54 -10.60
CA ALA A 58 -2.51 0.47 -10.54
C ALA A 58 -2.73 -0.43 -9.31
N LEU A 59 -2.93 0.17 -8.12
CA LEU A 59 -3.24 -0.58 -6.89
C LEU A 59 -4.56 -1.36 -6.99
N ASN A 60 -5.62 -0.75 -7.53
CA ASN A 60 -6.91 -1.42 -7.74
C ASN A 60 -6.85 -2.56 -8.77
N GLN A 61 -5.87 -2.55 -9.66
CA GLN A 61 -5.63 -3.64 -10.61
C GLN A 61 -4.62 -4.67 -10.06
N GLY A 62 -4.08 -4.45 -8.86
CA GLY A 62 -3.05 -5.29 -8.25
C GLY A 62 -1.65 -5.11 -8.86
N ASN A 63 -1.45 -4.13 -9.73
CA ASN A 63 -0.15 -3.81 -10.32
C ASN A 63 0.67 -2.93 -9.36
N VAL A 64 1.13 -3.54 -8.27
CA VAL A 64 1.89 -2.86 -7.21
C VAL A 64 3.26 -2.40 -7.67
N THR A 65 3.91 -3.11 -8.60
CA THR A 65 5.20 -2.68 -9.17
C THR A 65 5.04 -1.33 -9.87
N LEU A 66 4.06 -1.21 -10.76
CA LEU A 66 3.78 0.06 -11.45
C LEU A 66 3.38 1.17 -10.47
N ALA A 67 2.61 0.84 -9.43
CA ALA A 67 2.29 1.82 -8.39
C ALA A 67 3.54 2.33 -7.67
N ASN A 68 4.50 1.45 -7.39
CA ASN A 68 5.77 1.80 -6.76
C ASN A 68 6.64 2.66 -7.68
N ASP A 69 6.67 2.35 -8.99
CA ASP A 69 7.39 3.14 -10.00
C ASP A 69 6.84 4.56 -10.07
N TYR A 70 5.51 4.72 -10.07
CA TYR A 70 4.86 6.02 -9.99
C TYR A 70 5.13 6.77 -8.68
N LEU A 71 5.21 6.06 -7.55
CA LEU A 71 5.47 6.69 -6.25
C LEU A 71 6.94 7.05 -6.02
N GLY A 72 7.86 6.35 -6.68
CA GLY A 72 9.29 6.38 -6.38
C GLY A 72 9.67 5.64 -5.09
N TYR A 73 8.73 4.92 -4.47
CA TYR A 73 8.96 4.11 -3.28
C TYR A 73 7.90 3.01 -3.12
N PRO A 74 8.18 1.93 -2.35
CA PRO A 74 7.22 0.85 -2.12
C PRO A 74 5.96 1.32 -1.40
N TYR A 75 4.79 0.98 -1.94
CA TYR A 75 3.51 1.26 -1.29
C TYR A 75 3.43 0.51 0.04
N SER A 76 3.22 1.26 1.12
CA SER A 76 3.18 0.70 2.47
C SER A 76 1.79 0.75 3.09
N LEU A 77 1.50 -0.27 3.89
CA LEU A 77 0.36 -0.36 4.78
C LEU A 77 0.88 -0.53 6.22
N SER A 78 0.17 0.02 7.20
CA SER A 78 0.51 -0.13 8.62
C SER A 78 -0.73 -0.53 9.39
N GLY A 79 -0.54 -1.39 10.39
CA GLY A 79 -1.63 -1.83 11.24
C GLY A 79 -1.15 -2.54 12.49
N THR A 80 -2.10 -2.76 13.39
CA THR A 80 -1.92 -3.54 14.61
C THR A 80 -2.13 -5.02 14.30
N VAL A 81 -1.25 -5.87 14.79
CA VAL A 81 -1.44 -7.34 14.73
C VAL A 81 -2.52 -7.74 15.73
N ILE A 82 -3.52 -8.46 15.25
CA ILE A 82 -4.65 -8.97 16.02
C ILE A 82 -4.72 -10.49 15.97
N TYR A 83 -5.50 -11.06 16.89
CA TYR A 83 -5.87 -12.46 16.84
C TYR A 83 -6.79 -12.74 15.65
N GLY A 84 -6.58 -13.88 14.98
CA GLY A 84 -7.45 -14.42 13.95
C GLY A 84 -7.61 -15.92 14.12
N ASP A 85 -8.01 -16.64 13.06
CA ASP A 85 -8.35 -18.07 13.14
C ASP A 85 -7.17 -19.02 13.41
N GLN A 86 -5.94 -18.52 13.32
CA GLN A 86 -4.68 -19.27 13.56
C GLN A 86 -4.50 -20.56 12.73
N ILE A 87 -5.27 -20.75 11.66
CA ILE A 87 -5.19 -21.92 10.77
C ILE A 87 -3.79 -22.07 10.17
N GLY A 88 -3.13 -20.97 9.82
CA GLY A 88 -1.77 -21.00 9.29
C GLY A 88 -0.77 -21.73 10.20
N ARG A 89 -0.96 -21.67 11.53
CA ARG A 89 -0.09 -22.33 12.51
C ARG A 89 -0.12 -23.86 12.37
N THR A 90 -1.28 -24.45 12.06
CA THR A 90 -1.40 -25.90 11.89
C THR A 90 -0.77 -26.40 10.59
N LEU A 91 -0.60 -25.50 9.61
CA LEU A 91 0.01 -25.78 8.31
C LEU A 91 1.53 -25.55 8.27
N GLY A 92 2.10 -24.98 9.35
CA GLY A 92 3.51 -24.55 9.40
C GLY A 92 3.75 -23.17 8.79
N PHE A 93 2.69 -22.39 8.58
CA PHE A 93 2.71 -21.02 8.04
C PHE A 93 1.98 -20.06 9.00
N PRO A 94 2.49 -19.82 10.22
CA PRO A 94 1.85 -18.89 11.16
C PRO A 94 1.69 -17.51 10.52
N THR A 95 0.47 -16.97 10.54
CA THR A 95 0.14 -15.65 10.00
C THR A 95 -0.27 -14.68 11.10
N ALA A 96 0.21 -13.44 10.98
CA ALA A 96 -0.28 -12.29 11.74
C ALA A 96 -1.48 -11.70 11.00
N ASN A 97 -2.64 -11.60 11.66
CA ASN A 97 -3.79 -10.90 11.11
C ASN A 97 -3.63 -9.41 11.40
N ILE A 98 -3.83 -8.55 10.41
CA ILE A 98 -3.56 -7.12 10.54
C ILE A 98 -4.85 -6.31 10.48
N ARG A 99 -5.07 -5.52 11.53
CA ARG A 99 -6.07 -4.45 11.53
C ARG A 99 -5.40 -3.13 11.15
N LEU A 100 -5.75 -2.58 9.99
CA LEU A 100 -5.19 -1.31 9.54
C LEU A 100 -5.58 -0.16 10.48
N ASP A 101 -4.62 0.73 10.72
CA ASP A 101 -4.84 1.90 11.60
C ASP A 101 -5.68 2.98 10.91
N PHE A 102 -5.67 3.02 9.57
CA PHE A 102 -6.34 4.03 8.77
C PHE A 102 -7.45 3.43 7.89
N LYS A 103 -8.71 3.74 8.22
CA LYS A 103 -9.90 3.24 7.50
C LYS A 103 -9.94 3.60 6.01
N ASN A 104 -9.35 4.73 5.63
CA ASN A 104 -9.40 5.26 4.26
C ASN A 104 -8.13 4.93 3.45
N LYS A 105 -7.21 4.12 3.99
CA LYS A 105 -6.02 3.70 3.25
C LYS A 105 -6.45 2.77 2.13
N LEU A 106 -5.98 3.05 0.91
CA LEU A 106 -6.29 2.22 -0.24
C LEU A 106 -5.53 0.88 -0.12
N ILE A 107 -6.26 -0.23 -0.09
CA ILE A 107 -5.66 -1.55 -0.04
C ILE A 107 -5.61 -2.11 -1.47
N PRO A 108 -4.46 -2.58 -1.99
CA PRO A 108 -4.34 -3.12 -3.35
C PRO A 108 -5.25 -4.32 -3.58
N GLN A 109 -5.64 -4.59 -4.83
CA GLN A 109 -6.52 -5.69 -5.25
C GLN A 109 -6.30 -7.00 -4.49
N ASP A 110 -7.34 -7.81 -4.30
CA ASP A 110 -7.17 -9.07 -3.57
C ASP A 110 -6.15 -10.02 -4.25
N GLY A 111 -5.33 -10.68 -3.42
CA GLY A 111 -4.24 -11.54 -3.88
C GLY A 111 -3.15 -11.79 -2.83
N VAL A 112 -2.13 -12.52 -3.27
CA VAL A 112 -0.92 -12.83 -2.49
C VAL A 112 0.23 -11.95 -2.97
N TYR A 113 0.99 -11.41 -2.03
CA TYR A 113 2.01 -10.39 -2.26
C TYR A 113 3.33 -10.72 -1.55
N ALA A 114 4.45 -10.37 -2.19
CA ALA A 114 5.76 -10.30 -1.55
C ALA A 114 5.88 -8.95 -0.83
N VAL A 115 6.15 -9.00 0.46
CA VAL A 115 6.25 -7.80 1.30
C VAL A 115 7.51 -7.81 2.16
N TRP A 116 8.01 -6.62 2.47
CA TRP A 116 8.92 -6.43 3.59
C TRP A 116 8.10 -5.98 4.80
N ALA A 117 8.04 -6.83 5.83
CA ALA A 117 7.44 -6.49 7.11
C ALA A 117 8.48 -5.77 7.98
N ILE A 118 8.10 -4.64 8.56
CA ILE A 118 8.97 -3.74 9.30
C ILE A 118 8.43 -3.62 10.72
N HIS A 119 9.22 -4.10 11.68
CA HIS A 119 8.91 -4.01 13.09
C HIS A 119 10.13 -3.49 13.84
N LYS A 120 9.96 -2.38 14.58
CA LYS A 120 11.02 -1.72 15.36
C LYS A 120 12.29 -1.44 14.52
N GLY A 121 12.11 -1.07 13.26
CA GLY A 121 13.19 -0.77 12.31
C GLY A 121 13.84 -1.98 11.65
N ILE A 122 13.46 -3.20 12.04
CA ILE A 122 14.00 -4.44 11.46
C ILE A 122 13.08 -4.91 10.33
N ARG A 123 13.68 -5.25 9.19
CA ARG A 123 12.99 -5.77 7.99
C ARG A 123 12.99 -7.29 7.96
N TYR A 124 11.82 -7.87 7.71
CA TYR A 124 11.58 -9.31 7.57
C TYR A 124 10.91 -9.60 6.23
N LYS A 125 11.39 -10.61 5.50
CA LYS A 125 10.72 -11.09 4.29
C LYS A 125 9.37 -11.69 4.68
N GLY A 126 8.31 -11.24 4.02
CA GLY A 126 6.96 -11.65 4.32
C GLY A 126 6.14 -11.96 3.08
N MET A 127 5.17 -12.83 3.26
CA MET A 127 4.12 -13.11 2.31
C MET A 127 2.80 -12.58 2.87
N ALA A 128 2.18 -11.64 2.17
CA ALA A 128 0.90 -11.07 2.57
C ALA A 128 -0.24 -11.65 1.72
N ASN A 129 -1.30 -12.12 2.36
CA ASN A 129 -2.58 -12.43 1.73
C ASN A 129 -3.55 -11.29 2.04
N ILE A 130 -4.05 -10.63 0.99
CA ILE A 130 -5.03 -9.55 1.08
C ILE A 130 -6.33 -10.04 0.43
N GLY A 131 -7.38 -10.11 1.23
CA GLY A 131 -8.72 -10.51 0.81
C GLY A 131 -9.33 -11.55 1.74
N GLY A 132 -10.63 -11.77 1.60
CA GLY A 132 -11.38 -12.68 2.49
C GLY A 132 -11.79 -13.97 1.77
N ARG A 133 -12.23 -14.96 2.56
CA ARG A 133 -13.07 -16.03 1.99
C ARG A 133 -14.41 -15.42 1.59
N PRO A 134 -14.98 -15.78 0.42
CA PRO A 134 -16.35 -15.41 0.08
C PRO A 134 -17.31 -16.09 1.05
N THR A 135 -17.61 -15.47 2.20
CA THR A 135 -18.63 -15.94 3.13
C THR A 135 -19.95 -15.22 2.87
N VAL A 136 -21.04 -15.97 2.87
CA VAL A 136 -22.40 -15.43 2.73
C VAL A 136 -22.64 -14.43 3.87
N GLY A 137 -22.75 -13.14 3.55
CA GLY A 137 -23.18 -12.09 4.47
C GLY A 137 -22.10 -11.14 5.02
N SER A 138 -20.80 -11.37 4.77
CA SER A 138 -19.79 -10.34 5.03
C SER A 138 -18.58 -10.46 4.09
N LEU A 139 -18.27 -9.38 3.38
CA LEU A 139 -17.00 -9.15 2.68
C LEU A 139 -15.99 -8.61 3.70
N ASN A 140 -15.66 -9.40 4.72
CA ASN A 140 -14.59 -9.02 5.64
C ASN A 140 -13.26 -9.30 4.96
N ARG A 141 -12.77 -8.29 4.25
CA ARG A 141 -11.44 -8.27 3.65
C ARG A 141 -10.40 -8.32 4.78
N SER A 142 -9.63 -9.39 4.86
CA SER A 142 -8.55 -9.53 5.83
C SER A 142 -7.19 -9.25 5.20
N ILE A 143 -6.21 -8.95 6.04
CA ILE A 143 -4.81 -8.89 5.67
C ILE A 143 -4.08 -9.83 6.61
N GLU A 144 -3.45 -10.85 6.06
CA GLU A 144 -2.66 -11.84 6.79
C GLU A 144 -1.23 -11.81 6.31
N VAL A 145 -0.26 -11.72 7.21
CA VAL A 145 1.17 -11.70 6.87
C VAL A 145 1.87 -12.87 7.52
N HIS A 146 2.51 -13.70 6.71
CA HIS A 146 3.43 -14.74 7.15
C HIS A 146 4.87 -14.25 7.00
N LEU A 147 5.68 -14.32 8.06
CA LEU A 147 7.12 -14.02 8.00
C LEU A 147 7.87 -15.28 7.57
N CYS A 148 8.62 -15.22 6.46
CA CYS A 148 9.18 -16.40 5.80
C CYS A 148 10.27 -17.08 6.62
N ASP A 149 11.12 -16.31 7.30
CA ASP A 149 12.33 -16.82 7.95
C ASP A 149 12.32 -16.66 9.48
N GLN A 150 11.20 -16.23 10.06
CA GLN A 150 11.09 -15.93 11.47
C GLN A 150 9.72 -16.30 12.02
N SER A 151 9.69 -16.73 13.28
CA SER A 151 8.46 -16.90 14.06
C SER A 151 8.47 -15.89 15.20
N LEU A 152 7.88 -14.72 14.95
CA LEU A 152 7.74 -13.67 15.96
C LEU A 152 6.30 -13.64 16.46
N GLU A 153 6.14 -13.55 17.78
CA GLU A 153 4.85 -13.30 18.40
C GLU A 153 4.65 -11.78 18.47
N LEU A 154 3.80 -11.25 17.60
CA LEU A 154 3.65 -9.82 17.37
C LEU A 154 2.29 -9.27 17.81
N TYR A 155 1.50 -10.01 18.57
CA TYR A 155 0.17 -9.57 18.99
C TYR A 155 0.21 -8.21 19.68
N ASP A 156 -0.76 -7.36 19.35
CA ASP A 156 -0.92 -5.98 19.83
C ASP A 156 0.23 -5.01 19.44
N GLU A 157 1.22 -5.47 18.68
CA GLU A 157 2.27 -4.60 18.14
C GLU A 157 1.84 -4.00 16.79
N VAL A 158 2.36 -2.81 16.51
CA VAL A 158 2.22 -2.14 15.21
C VAL A 158 3.30 -2.65 14.27
N ILE A 159 2.89 -2.99 13.06
CA ILE A 159 3.77 -3.42 11.98
C ILE A 159 3.46 -2.64 10.70
N GLN A 160 4.50 -2.26 9.98
CA GLN A 160 4.39 -1.71 8.63
C GLN A 160 4.79 -2.79 7.63
N PHE A 161 4.17 -2.83 6.47
CA PHE A 161 4.53 -3.74 5.38
C PHE A 161 4.62 -2.95 4.08
N GLU A 162 5.80 -3.02 3.47
CA GLU A 162 6.09 -2.49 2.14
C GLU A 162 5.74 -3.55 1.10
N ILE A 163 4.88 -3.22 0.14
CA ILE A 163 4.38 -4.15 -0.87
C ILE A 163 5.19 -4.00 -2.15
N HIS A 164 5.90 -5.06 -2.55
CA HIS A 164 6.83 -5.01 -3.69
C HIS A 164 6.25 -5.67 -4.93
N HIS A 165 5.70 -6.88 -4.77
CA HIS A 165 5.24 -7.67 -5.91
C HIS A 165 3.93 -8.39 -5.61
N ARG A 166 3.07 -8.52 -6.62
CA ARG A 166 1.91 -9.40 -6.59
C ARG A 166 2.30 -10.75 -7.17
N LEU A 167 2.04 -11.84 -6.45
CA LEU A 167 2.33 -13.20 -6.88
C LEU A 167 1.17 -13.78 -7.67
N ARG A 168 -0.04 -13.75 -7.09
CA ARG A 168 -1.24 -14.37 -7.66
C ARG A 168 -2.53 -13.81 -7.06
N SER A 169 -3.65 -14.16 -7.68
CA SER A 169 -4.99 -13.93 -7.12
C SER A 169 -5.27 -14.90 -5.95
N ILE A 170 -6.33 -14.61 -5.18
CA ILE A 170 -6.82 -15.57 -4.18
C ILE A 170 -7.41 -16.78 -4.90
N GLU A 171 -7.09 -17.96 -4.36
CA GLU A 171 -7.55 -19.26 -4.87
C GLU A 171 -8.24 -20.03 -3.74
N LEU A 172 -9.25 -20.82 -4.11
CA LEU A 172 -9.88 -21.79 -3.21
C LEU A 172 -9.17 -23.13 -3.37
N PHE A 173 -8.89 -23.79 -2.26
CA PHE A 173 -8.28 -25.12 -2.23
C PHE A 173 -9.29 -26.12 -1.69
N ASN A 174 -9.35 -27.31 -2.28
CA ASN A 174 -10.28 -28.36 -1.87
C ASN A 174 -9.74 -29.14 -0.66
N THR A 175 -8.42 -29.11 -0.44
CA THR A 175 -7.76 -29.80 0.67
C THR A 175 -6.72 -28.92 1.37
N LEU A 176 -6.42 -29.24 2.63
CA LEU A 176 -5.35 -28.59 3.38
C LEU A 176 -3.96 -28.85 2.78
N GLU A 177 -3.75 -30.01 2.16
CA GLU A 177 -2.49 -30.34 1.51
C GLU A 177 -2.25 -29.53 0.24
N GLU A 178 -3.28 -29.30 -0.57
CA GLU A 178 -3.21 -28.39 -1.72
C GLU A 178 -2.81 -26.97 -1.30
N LEU A 179 -3.48 -26.44 -0.26
CA LEU A 179 -3.16 -25.13 0.30
C LEU A 179 -1.70 -25.09 0.79
N LYS A 180 -1.26 -26.09 1.54
CA LYS A 180 0.11 -26.17 2.08
C LYS A 180 1.16 -26.23 0.98
N GLN A 181 0.92 -26.98 -0.09
CA GLN A 181 1.81 -27.02 -1.24
C GLN A 181 1.89 -25.66 -1.93
N GLN A 182 0.76 -24.97 -2.10
CA GLN A 182 0.77 -23.64 -2.71
C GLN A 182 1.51 -22.61 -1.84
N LEU A 183 1.30 -22.62 -0.52
CA LEU A 183 2.01 -21.72 0.40
C LEU A 183 3.53 -21.91 0.35
N ARG A 184 4.02 -23.14 0.13
CA ARG A 184 5.46 -23.40 -0.07
C ARG A 184 5.99 -22.76 -1.36
N LYS A 185 5.27 -22.92 -2.47
CA LYS A 185 5.63 -22.29 -3.76
C LYS A 185 5.63 -20.77 -3.64
N ASP A 186 4.59 -20.21 -3.02
CA ASP A 186 4.48 -18.78 -2.82
C ASP A 186 5.66 -18.27 -1.95
N LYS A 187 6.02 -18.98 -0.87
CA LYS A 187 7.20 -18.64 -0.04
C LYS A 187 8.50 -18.64 -0.85
N GLU A 188 8.74 -19.67 -1.65
CA GLU A 188 9.94 -19.75 -2.51
C GLU A 188 10.00 -18.57 -3.49
N GLN A 189 8.86 -18.23 -4.09
CA GLN A 189 8.75 -17.08 -4.98
C GLN A 189 9.00 -15.75 -4.25
N VAL A 190 8.46 -15.55 -3.04
CA VAL A 190 8.75 -14.37 -2.21
C VAL A 190 10.24 -14.24 -1.93
N LEU A 191 10.90 -15.34 -1.53
CA LEU A 191 12.33 -15.32 -1.22
C LEU A 191 13.18 -14.97 -2.44
N GLY A 192 12.81 -15.44 -3.63
CA GLY A 192 13.48 -15.10 -4.89
C GLY A 192 13.25 -13.66 -5.35
N LEU A 193 12.04 -13.12 -5.14
CA LEU A 193 11.70 -11.73 -5.51
C LEU A 193 12.31 -10.69 -4.56
N LEU A 194 12.46 -11.03 -3.27
CA LEU A 194 13.04 -10.16 -2.24
C LEU A 194 14.50 -10.49 -1.96
N ALA A 195 15.20 -11.10 -2.93
CA ALA A 195 16.60 -11.53 -2.79
C ALA A 195 17.57 -10.35 -2.71
#